data_AF-A0A972QTH7-F1
#
_entry.id   AF-A0A972QTH7-F1
#
_cell.length_a   1.000
_cell.length_b   1.000
_cell.length_c   1.000
_cell.angle_alpha   90.00
_cell.angle_beta   90.00
_cell.angle_gamma   90.00
#
_symmetry.space_group_name_H-M   'P 1'
#
loop_
_entity.id
_entity.type
_entity.pdbx_description
1 polymer ?
#
loop_
_entity_poly.entity_id
_entity_poly.type
_entity_poly.pdbx_seq_one_letter_code
_entity_poly.pdbx_strand_id
1 'polypeptide(L)'
;MNSQALGKSISEVEVTNISNHGIWLLTGEKELFMSYEEFPWFKNVAVGKILNVEEPTPGHFYWPDLDVDLDTESIEHPERFPLKSKYRIISG
;
A
#
# COMPACT_ATOMS: atom_id res chain seq x y z
N MET A 1 37.18 -2.58 11.14
CA MET A 1 36.25 -1.43 11.07
C MET A 1 35.09 -1.75 12.00
N ASN A 2 34.88 -0.91 13.02
CA ASN A 2 33.80 -1.05 13.99
C ASN A 2 32.52 -0.48 13.36
N SER A 3 31.45 -1.27 13.27
CA SER A 3 30.10 -0.72 13.17
C SER A 3 29.37 -1.07 14.46
N GLN A 4 29.01 -0.04 15.22
CA GLN A 4 28.21 -0.18 16.43
C GLN A 4 26.78 -0.62 16.08
N ALA A 5 26.17 -1.38 16.98
CA ALA A 5 24.85 -1.98 16.82
C ALA A 5 23.69 -1.04 17.20
N LEU A 6 22.49 -1.47 16.80
CA LEU A 6 21.13 -1.04 17.18
C LEU A 6 20.50 0.13 16.38
N GLY A 7 19.91 -0.22 15.25
CA GLY A 7 18.62 0.33 14.83
C GLY A 7 17.61 -0.80 14.87
N LYS A 8 16.51 -0.63 15.61
CA LYS A 8 15.34 -1.52 15.58
C LYS A 8 15.07 -1.89 14.12
N SER A 9 14.97 -3.18 13.77
CA SER A 9 14.50 -3.56 12.43
C SER A 9 13.14 -2.89 12.25
N ILE A 10 13.11 -1.76 11.56
CA ILE A 10 11.89 -1.28 10.95
C ILE A 10 11.69 -2.35 9.89
N SER A 11 10.81 -3.31 10.15
CA SER A 11 10.55 -4.37 9.17
C SER A 11 10.12 -3.64 7.91
N GLU A 12 10.93 -3.77 6.86
CA GLU A 12 10.69 -3.11 5.59
C GLU A 12 9.29 -3.50 5.11
N VAL A 13 8.51 -2.53 4.67
CA VAL A 13 7.20 -2.80 4.10
C VAL A 13 7.36 -3.70 2.88
N GLU A 14 6.53 -4.73 2.75
CA GLU A 14 6.63 -5.70 1.67
C GLU A 14 5.25 -6.04 1.12
N VAL A 15 5.13 -6.13 -0.21
CA VAL A 15 3.95 -6.74 -0.85
C VAL A 15 4.15 -8.26 -0.89
N THR A 16 3.42 -8.99 -0.05
CA THR A 16 3.57 -10.44 0.12
C THR A 16 2.80 -11.24 -0.93
N ASN A 17 1.70 -10.69 -1.46
CA ASN A 17 0.87 -11.36 -2.46
C ASN A 17 0.04 -10.38 -3.29
N ILE A 18 -0.14 -10.71 -4.58
CA ILE A 18 -1.05 -10.01 -5.48
C ILE A 18 -1.99 -11.05 -6.09
N SER A 19 -3.29 -10.85 -5.89
CA SER A 19 -4.34 -11.77 -6.34
C SER A 19 -5.36 -11.07 -7.23
N ASN A 20 -6.35 -11.83 -7.72
CA ASN A 20 -7.50 -11.26 -8.45
C ASN A 20 -8.41 -10.38 -7.57
N HIS A 21 -8.29 -10.47 -6.25
CA HIS A 21 -9.17 -9.76 -5.30
C HIS A 21 -8.52 -8.51 -4.70
N GLY A 22 -7.18 -8.44 -4.69
CA GLY A 22 -6.45 -7.38 -4.01
C GLY A 22 -5.01 -7.75 -3.74
N ILE A 23 -4.37 -6.91 -2.94
CA ILE A 23 -2.95 -6.95 -2.58
C ILE A 23 -2.82 -7.18 -1.08
N TRP A 24 -1.84 -7.99 -0.68
CA TRP A 24 -1.43 -8.14 0.70
C TRP A 24 -0.14 -7.35 0.96
N LEU A 25 -0.14 -6.57 2.02
CA LEU A 25 0.96 -5.71 2.44
C LEU A 25 1.39 -6.10 3.87
N LEU A 26 2.63 -6.49 4.05
CA LEU A 26 3.24 -6.75 5.35
C LEU A 26 3.97 -5.48 5.83
N THR A 27 3.61 -5.00 7.01
CA THR A 27 4.26 -3.87 7.70
C THR A 27 4.51 -4.28 9.16
N GLY A 28 5.76 -4.23 9.62
CA GLY A 28 6.11 -4.76 10.94
C GLY A 28 5.77 -6.26 11.07
N GLU A 29 4.84 -6.57 11.97
CA GLU A 29 4.32 -7.93 12.22
C GLU A 29 2.86 -8.08 11.76
N LYS A 30 2.36 -7.14 10.96
CA LYS A 30 0.96 -7.04 10.56
C LYS A 30 0.80 -7.18 9.06
N GLU A 31 -0.15 -8.02 8.66
CA GLU A 31 -0.56 -8.14 7.27
C GLU A 31 -1.86 -7.36 7.04
N LEU A 32 -1.86 -6.51 6.03
CA LEU A 32 -2.98 -5.67 5.61
C LEU A 32 -3.47 -6.13 4.24
N PHE A 33 -4.78 -6.27 4.08
CA PHE A 33 -5.39 -6.62 2.80
C PHE A 33 -6.03 -5.40 2.14
N MET A 34 -5.56 -5.05 0.95
CA MET A 34 -6.08 -3.97 0.13
C MET A 34 -6.92 -4.57 -1.01
N SER A 35 -8.24 -4.59 -0.84
CA SER A 35 -9.17 -5.09 -1.86
C SER A 35 -9.23 -4.15 -3.07
N TYR A 36 -9.43 -4.67 -4.28
CA TYR A 36 -9.65 -3.81 -5.45
C TYR A 36 -11.02 -3.13 -5.48
N GLU A 37 -11.93 -3.49 -4.57
CA GLU A 37 -13.21 -2.79 -4.41
C GLU A 37 -13.01 -1.45 -3.72
N GLU A 38 -12.15 -1.42 -2.69
CA GLU A 38 -11.82 -0.21 -1.93
C GLU A 38 -10.66 0.58 -2.56
N PHE A 39 -9.69 -0.12 -3.16
CA PHE A 39 -8.49 0.46 -3.78
C PHE A 39 -8.40 0.14 -5.28
N PRO A 40 -9.36 0.59 -6.11
CA PRO A 40 -9.49 0.18 -7.51
C PRO A 40 -8.33 0.63 -8.41
N TRP A 41 -7.55 1.64 -7.99
CA TRP A 41 -6.39 2.14 -8.73
C TRP A 41 -5.27 1.12 -8.87
N PHE A 42 -5.21 0.09 -8.03
CA PHE A 42 -4.20 -0.97 -8.15
C PHE A 42 -4.56 -2.07 -9.15
N LYS A 43 -5.83 -2.20 -9.56
CA LYS A 43 -6.34 -3.38 -10.28
C LYS A 43 -5.67 -3.65 -11.64
N ASN A 44 -5.28 -2.60 -12.35
CA ASN A 44 -4.72 -2.69 -13.72
C ASN A 44 -3.32 -2.08 -13.81
N VAL A 45 -2.55 -2.15 -12.73
CA VAL A 45 -1.21 -1.59 -12.64
C VAL A 45 -0.17 -2.69 -12.89
N ALA A 46 0.93 -2.33 -13.53
CA ALA A 46 2.06 -3.25 -13.71
C ALA A 46 2.61 -3.69 -12.34
N VAL A 47 2.80 -4.99 -12.13
CA VAL A 47 3.24 -5.56 -10.85
C VAL A 47 4.48 -4.85 -10.29
N GLY A 48 5.47 -4.51 -11.12
CA GLY A 48 6.66 -3.79 -10.67
C GLY A 48 6.38 -2.46 -9.98
N LYS A 49 5.33 -1.74 -10.39
CA LYS A 49 4.90 -0.50 -9.74
C LYS A 49 4.18 -0.74 -8.42
N ILE A 50 3.49 -1.87 -8.28
CA ILE A 50 2.82 -2.28 -7.03
C ILE A 50 3.87 -2.71 -6.00
N LEU A 51 4.91 -3.41 -6.45
CA LEU A 51 6.01 -3.84 -5.60
C LEU A 51 6.91 -2.68 -5.14
N ASN A 52 6.89 -1.56 -5.86
CA ASN A 52 7.63 -0.34 -5.48
C ASN A 52 6.86 0.47 -4.43
N VAL A 53 6.72 -0.13 -3.24
CA VAL A 53 6.12 0.51 -2.06
C VAL A 53 7.22 1.02 -1.13
N GLU A 54 7.02 2.20 -0.58
CA GLU A 54 7.87 2.81 0.43
C GLU A 54 7.08 3.03 1.72
N GLU A 55 7.74 2.95 2.88
CA GLU A 55 7.16 3.34 4.17
C GLU A 55 7.99 4.48 4.79
N PRO A 56 7.80 5.75 4.35
CA PRO A 56 8.62 6.87 4.83
C PRO A 56 8.48 7.11 6.33
N THR A 57 7.32 6.77 6.90
CA THR A 57 7.03 6.84 8.33
C THR A 57 6.22 5.60 8.71
N PRO A 58 6.46 4.96 9.87
CA PRO A 58 5.73 3.76 10.25
C PRO A 58 4.21 3.92 10.13
N GLY A 59 3.58 3.02 9.38
CA GLY A 59 2.15 3.02 9.11
C GLY A 59 1.68 3.96 7.99
N HIS A 60 2.61 4.63 7.28
CA HIS A 60 2.35 5.45 6.09
C HIS A 60 3.05 4.85 4.88
N PHE A 61 2.27 4.48 3.87
CA PHE A 61 2.71 3.75 2.69
C PHE A 61 2.58 4.64 1.46
N TYR A 62 3.65 4.72 0.67
CA TYR A 62 3.71 5.52 -0.53
C TYR A 62 4.11 4.68 -1.73
N TRP A 63 3.35 4.79 -2.82
CA TRP A 63 3.68 4.21 -4.13
C TRP A 63 4.10 5.33 -5.09
N PRO A 64 5.40 5.66 -5.20
CA PRO A 64 5.89 6.77 -6.03
C PRO A 64 5.49 6.65 -7.51
N ASP A 65 5.45 5.43 -8.05
CA ASP A 65 5.09 5.19 -9.46
C ASP A 65 3.61 5.37 -9.79
N LEU A 66 2.76 5.46 -8.76
CA LEU A 66 1.31 5.59 -8.83
C LEU A 66 0.81 6.92 -8.28
N ASP A 67 1.66 7.66 -7.55
CA ASP A 67 1.28 8.85 -6.79
C ASP A 67 0.12 8.55 -5.81
N VAL A 68 0.24 7.42 -5.11
CA VAL A 68 -0.73 6.94 -4.12
C VAL A 68 -0.09 6.94 -2.75
N ASP A 69 -0.75 7.58 -1.79
CA ASP A 69 -0.39 7.60 -0.38
C ASP A 69 -1.56 6.99 0.43
N LEU A 70 -1.23 6.07 1.33
CA LEU A 70 -2.19 5.39 2.22
C LEU A 70 -1.60 5.28 3.61
N ASP A 71 -2.44 5.34 4.63
CA ASP A 71 -2.05 5.00 6.01
C ASP A 71 -2.73 3.72 6.48
N THR A 72 -2.25 3.18 7.60
CA THR A 72 -2.78 1.95 8.20
C THR A 72 -4.27 2.07 8.51
N GLU A 73 -4.74 3.23 8.99
CA GLU A 73 -6.15 3.42 9.35
C GLU A 73 -7.05 3.39 8.10
N SER A 74 -6.59 3.98 7.00
CA SER A 74 -7.30 3.99 5.72
C SER A 74 -7.43 2.61 5.09
N ILE A 75 -6.46 1.71 5.34
CA ILE A 75 -6.49 0.33 4.87
C ILE A 75 -7.39 -0.54 5.75
N GLU A 76 -7.37 -0.36 7.07
CA GLU A 76 -8.21 -1.12 8.00
C GLU A 76 -9.68 -0.68 8.03
N HIS A 77 -9.91 0.62 7.85
CA HIS A 77 -11.21 1.25 7.92
C HIS A 77 -11.50 2.08 6.66
N PRO A 78 -11.49 1.47 5.46
CA PRO A 78 -11.72 2.18 4.20
C PRO A 78 -13.07 2.89 4.16
N GLU A 79 -14.07 2.43 4.92
CA GLU A 79 -15.38 3.08 5.06
C GLU A 79 -15.32 4.49 5.68
N ARG A 80 -14.29 4.78 6.48
CA ARG A 80 -14.08 6.10 7.08
C ARG A 80 -13.48 7.10 6.10
N PHE A 81 -12.83 6.58 5.06
CA PHE A 81 -12.12 7.34 4.04
C PHE A 81 -12.65 6.93 2.68
N PRO A 82 -13.86 7.38 2.27
CA PRO A 82 -14.38 7.13 0.95
C PRO A 82 -13.53 7.91 -0.08
N LEU A 83 -12.33 7.42 -0.34
CA LEU A 83 -11.39 7.89 -1.35
C LEU A 83 -11.91 7.44 -2.72
N LYS A 84 -13.14 7.84 -3.05
CA LYS A 84 -13.69 7.72 -4.38
C LYS A 84 -13.11 8.86 -5.21
N SER A 85 -11.85 8.69 -5.61
CA SER A 85 -11.30 9.36 -6.79
C SER A 85 -12.25 9.07 -7.94
N LYS A 86 -13.11 10.04 -8.25
CA LYS A 86 -14.01 10.00 -9.39
C LYS A 86 -13.14 10.09 -10.65
N TYR A 87 -12.63 8.97 -11.14
CA TYR A 87 -12.57 8.83 -12.58
C TYR A 87 -14.02 8.84 -13.06
N ARG A 88 -14.48 10.04 -13.40
CA ARG A 88 -15.72 10.30 -14.10
C ARG A 88 -15.64 9.47 -15.38
N ILE A 89 -16.22 8.27 -15.36
CA ILE A 89 -16.58 7.58 -16.59
C ILE A 89 -17.53 8.55 -17.29
N ILE A 90 -17.00 9.27 -18.27
CA ILE A 90 -17.82 9.89 -19.29
C ILE A 90 -18.40 8.72 -20.09
N SER A 91 -19.55 8.23 -19.63
CA SER A 91 -20.39 7.34 -20.41
C SER A 91 -20.82 8.11 -21.65
N GLY A 92 -20.26 7.74 -22.80
CA GLY A 92 -20.76 8.09 -24.13
C GLY A 92 -21.71 7.02 -24.63
#